data_AF-A0A316JFH5-F1
#
_entry.id   AF-A0A316JFH5-F1
#
_cell.length_a   1.000
_cell.length_b   1.000
_cell.length_c   1.000
_cell.angle_alpha   90.00
_cell.angle_beta   90.00
_cell.angle_gamma   90.00
#
_symmetry.space_group_name_H-M   'P 1'
#
loop_
_entity.id
_entity.type
_entity.pdbx_description
1 polymer ?
#
loop_
_entity_poly.entity_id
_entity_poly.type
_entity_poly.pdbx_seq_one_letter_code
_entity_poly.pdbx_strand_id
1 'polypeptide(L)'
;MVAYAFCYFYLNDALGPAFEEQYGSFFVTVGFTTVIWISVTFLTRAPSSEHIKAFVERIKPLGWWPQEFHELRGDNRELKWLSLNWLAMISFIVSSLFGLGKLILLEFTAAGTYFGIAILSAFALRVFLKKTNIFGSN
;
A
#
# COMPACT_ATOMS: atom_id res chain seq x y z
N MET A 1 3.11 -12.59 16.01
CA MET A 1 4.08 -13.26 16.90
C MET A 1 3.60 -14.62 17.41
N VAL A 2 2.32 -14.78 17.78
CA VAL A 2 1.77 -16.06 18.28
C VAL A 2 1.92 -17.23 17.29
N ALA A 3 1.52 -17.06 16.02
CA ALA A 3 1.64 -18.13 15.03
C ALA A 3 3.10 -18.50 14.71
N TYR A 4 4.00 -17.51 14.63
CA TYR A 4 5.42 -17.77 14.43
C TYR A 4 6.04 -18.50 15.62
N ALA A 5 5.71 -18.10 16.86
CA ALA A 5 6.16 -18.81 18.05
C ALA A 5 5.66 -20.26 18.09
N PHE A 6 4.40 -20.49 17.71
CA PHE A 6 3.85 -21.84 17.58
C PHE A 6 4.61 -22.68 16.53
N CYS A 7 4.97 -22.08 15.39
CA CYS A 7 5.77 -22.77 14.38
C CYS A 7 7.16 -23.15 14.92
N TYR A 8 7.84 -22.20 15.55
CA TYR A 8 9.18 -22.40 16.09
C TYR A 8 9.24 -23.48 17.18
N PHE A 9 8.28 -23.48 18.11
CA PHE A 9 8.29 -24.42 19.24
C PHE A 9 7.73 -25.82 18.91
N TYR A 10 6.84 -25.95 17.92
CA TYR A 10 6.12 -27.21 17.68
C TYR A 10 6.25 -27.73 16.24
N LEU A 11 6.07 -26.89 15.21
CA LEU A 11 6.02 -27.37 13.82
C LEU A 11 7.40 -27.62 13.22
N ASN A 12 8.40 -26.81 13.58
CA ASN A 12 9.75 -26.96 13.06
C ASN A 12 10.38 -28.31 13.48
N ASP A 13 10.19 -28.69 14.74
CA ASP A 13 10.67 -29.98 15.26
C ASP A 13 9.84 -31.16 14.75
N ALA A 14 8.52 -30.99 14.59
CA ALA A 14 7.61 -32.06 14.15
C ALA A 14 7.63 -32.35 12.63
N LEU A 15 7.84 -31.33 11.79
CA LEU A 15 7.82 -31.45 10.32
C LEU A 15 9.22 -31.56 9.70
N GLY A 16 10.27 -31.36 10.51
CA GLY A 16 11.66 -31.55 10.11
C GLY A 16 12.23 -30.44 9.21
N PRO A 17 13.48 -30.60 8.75
CA PRO A 17 14.25 -29.53 8.12
C PRO A 17 13.67 -29.04 6.78
N ALA A 18 12.94 -29.90 6.05
CA ALA A 18 12.28 -29.52 4.81
C ALA A 18 11.23 -28.40 5.00
N PHE A 19 10.60 -28.32 6.17
CA PHE A 19 9.63 -27.27 6.49
C PHE A 19 10.30 -25.92 6.72
N GLU A 20 11.46 -25.90 7.37
CA GLU A 20 12.22 -24.66 7.59
C GLU A 20 12.82 -24.12 6.29
N GLU A 21 13.42 -25.01 5.49
CA GLU A 21 14.05 -24.65 4.21
C GLU A 21 13.05 -24.09 3.19
N GLN A 22 11.80 -24.54 3.23
CA GLN A 22 10.72 -24.09 2.33
C GLN A 22 9.90 -22.91 2.88
N TYR A 23 10.39 -22.20 3.90
CA TYR A 23 9.70 -21.06 4.52
C TYR A 23 8.31 -21.44 5.09
N GLY A 24 8.14 -22.66 5.58
CA GLY A 24 6.85 -23.17 6.08
C GLY A 24 6.26 -22.30 7.20
N SER A 25 7.11 -21.83 8.12
CA SER A 25 6.71 -20.90 9.20
C SER A 25 6.08 -19.60 8.69
N PHE A 26 6.54 -19.08 7.54
CA PHE A 26 5.98 -17.89 6.92
C PHE A 26 4.56 -18.17 6.39
N PHE A 27 4.39 -19.27 5.64
CA PHE A 27 3.08 -19.64 5.10
C PHE A 27 2.05 -19.92 6.20
N VAL A 28 2.43 -20.60 7.27
CA VAL A 28 1.55 -20.83 8.42
C VAL A 28 1.16 -19.52 9.09
N THR A 29 2.12 -18.61 9.28
CA THR A 29 1.83 -17.29 9.86
C THR A 29 0.88 -16.47 8.99
N VAL A 30 1.11 -16.43 7.68
CA VAL A 30 0.26 -15.72 6.71
C VAL A 30 -1.14 -16.35 6.65
N GLY A 31 -1.23 -17.68 6.62
CA GLY A 31 -2.51 -18.40 6.63
C GLY A 31 -3.29 -18.12 7.92
N PHE A 32 -2.63 -18.19 9.07
CA PHE A 32 -3.24 -17.90 10.36
C PHE A 32 -3.75 -16.47 10.48
N THR A 33 -2.92 -15.47 10.14
CA THR A 33 -3.37 -14.08 10.17
C THR A 33 -4.50 -13.85 9.18
N THR A 34 -4.46 -14.52 8.02
CA THR A 34 -5.54 -14.47 7.02
C THR A 34 -6.86 -14.97 7.57
N VAL A 35 -6.87 -16.15 8.19
CA VAL A 35 -8.07 -16.71 8.83
C VAL A 35 -8.58 -15.80 9.93
N ILE A 36 -7.69 -15.27 10.78
CA ILE A 36 -8.08 -14.37 11.87
C ILE A 36 -8.74 -13.11 11.34
N TRP A 37 -8.10 -12.36 10.44
CA TRP A 37 -8.66 -11.07 10.03
C TRP A 37 -9.98 -11.27 9.29
N ILE A 38 -10.11 -12.31 8.45
CA ILE A 38 -11.38 -12.65 7.79
C ILE A 38 -12.46 -12.98 8.84
N SER A 39 -12.14 -13.82 9.83
CA SER A 39 -13.09 -14.18 10.89
C SER A 39 -13.54 -12.94 11.66
N VAL A 40 -12.59 -12.09 12.06
CA VAL A 40 -12.88 -10.83 12.76
C VAL A 40 -13.72 -9.89 11.89
N THR A 41 -13.47 -9.80 10.58
CA THR A 41 -14.27 -8.99 9.64
C THR A 41 -15.74 -9.42 9.65
N PHE A 42 -16.03 -10.72 9.64
CA PHE A 42 -17.42 -11.20 9.65
C PHE A 42 -18.07 -11.20 11.05
N LEU A 43 -17.27 -11.34 12.11
CA LEU A 43 -17.77 -11.24 13.48
C LEU A 43 -18.08 -9.80 13.90
N THR A 44 -17.42 -8.82 13.30
CA THR A 44 -17.63 -7.40 13.60
C THR A 44 -18.88 -6.90 12.89
N ARG A 45 -19.80 -6.26 13.64
CA ARG A 45 -21.04 -5.71 13.07
C ARG A 45 -20.74 -4.55 12.13
N ALA A 46 -21.48 -4.50 11.02
CA ALA A 46 -21.45 -3.36 10.12
C ALA A 46 -21.93 -2.07 10.83
N PRO A 47 -21.35 -0.90 10.52
CA PRO A 47 -21.80 0.38 11.07
C PRO A 47 -23.21 0.74 10.57
N SER A 48 -23.91 1.62 11.30
CA SER A 48 -25.25 2.07 10.91
C SER A 48 -25.22 2.88 9.61
N SER A 49 -26.33 2.85 8.86
CA SER A 49 -26.47 3.57 7.59
C SER A 49 -26.26 5.08 7.74
N GLU A 50 -26.65 5.66 8.87
CA GLU A 50 -26.43 7.07 9.22
C GLU A 50 -24.93 7.41 9.33
N HIS A 51 -24.15 6.54 9.98
CA HIS A 51 -22.69 6.73 10.06
C HIS A 51 -22.02 6.66 8.69
N ILE A 52 -22.47 5.73 7.83
CA ILE A 52 -21.93 5.59 6.47
C ILE A 52 -22.23 6.85 5.65
N LYS A 53 -23.47 7.37 5.73
CA LYS A 53 -23.84 8.62 5.04
C LYS A 53 -23.01 9.82 5.51
N ALA A 54 -22.91 10.02 6.82
CA ALA A 54 -22.10 11.10 7.38
C ALA A 54 -20.61 10.99 6.99
N PHE A 55 -20.09 9.76 6.92
CA PHE A 55 -18.73 9.50 6.44
C PHE A 55 -18.57 9.88 4.96
N VAL A 56 -19.45 9.40 4.08
CA VAL A 56 -19.41 9.66 2.64
C VAL A 56 -19.51 11.16 2.35
N GLU A 57 -20.40 11.88 3.04
CA GLU A 57 -20.54 13.33 2.88
C GLU A 57 -19.26 14.08 3.28
N ARG A 58 -18.57 13.62 4.32
CA ARG A 58 -17.33 14.22 4.81
C ARG A 58 -16.15 13.98 3.87
N ILE A 59 -16.00 12.74 3.36
CA ILE A 59 -14.81 12.37 2.58
C ILE A 59 -14.97 12.56 1.08
N LYS A 60 -16.21 12.73 0.60
CA LYS A 60 -16.59 12.87 -0.82
C LYS A 60 -15.75 11.97 -1.72
N PRO A 61 -15.94 10.65 -1.58
CA PRO A 61 -14.91 9.74 -2.01
C PRO A 61 -14.81 9.71 -3.54
N LEU A 62 -13.62 9.41 -4.04
CA LEU A 62 -13.37 9.17 -5.47
C LEU A 62 -13.44 7.67 -5.75
N GLY A 63 -13.65 7.28 -7.00
CA GLY A 63 -13.61 5.85 -7.39
C GLY A 63 -14.95 5.12 -7.19
N TRP A 64 -15.03 3.83 -7.50
CA TRP A 64 -16.32 3.16 -7.68
C TRP A 64 -17.08 2.94 -6.36
N TRP A 65 -18.06 3.80 -6.08
CA TRP A 65 -18.97 3.70 -4.93
C TRP A 65 -20.36 3.21 -5.34
N PRO A 66 -21.15 2.63 -4.42
CA PRO A 66 -22.55 2.27 -4.67
C PRO A 66 -23.36 3.45 -5.21
N GLN A 67 -24.37 3.15 -6.04
CA GLN A 67 -25.21 4.16 -6.71
C GLN A 67 -25.87 5.13 -5.72
N GLU A 68 -26.19 4.64 -4.52
CA GLU A 68 -26.76 5.39 -3.39
C GLU A 68 -25.93 6.61 -2.97
N PHE A 69 -24.64 6.65 -3.34
CA PHE A 69 -23.69 7.70 -2.98
C PHE A 69 -23.16 8.49 -4.17
N HIS A 70 -23.68 8.26 -5.38
CA HIS A 70 -23.19 8.91 -6.59
C HIS A 70 -23.34 10.44 -6.56
N GLU A 71 -24.39 10.97 -5.93
CA GLU A 71 -24.62 12.42 -5.79
C GLU A 71 -23.62 13.09 -4.84
N LEU A 72 -23.00 12.32 -3.94
CA LEU A 72 -22.03 12.79 -2.94
C LEU A 72 -20.57 12.54 -3.35
N ARG A 73 -20.34 11.93 -4.52
CA ARG A 73 -19.02 11.52 -5.02
C ARG A 73 -18.27 12.70 -5.65
N GLY A 74 -16.94 12.74 -5.47
CA GLY A 74 -16.09 13.75 -6.09
C GLY A 74 -15.81 13.52 -7.60
N ASP A 75 -15.23 14.57 -8.20
CA ASP A 75 -14.56 14.63 -9.52
C ASP A 75 -13.70 13.41 -9.91
N ASN A 76 -14.23 12.35 -10.55
CA ASN A 76 -13.40 11.20 -10.96
C ASN A 76 -12.28 11.53 -11.95
N ARG A 77 -12.37 12.67 -12.64
CA ARG A 77 -11.31 13.17 -13.52
C ARG A 77 -9.97 13.33 -12.77
N GLU A 78 -10.01 13.54 -11.46
CA GLU A 78 -8.82 13.63 -10.61
C GLU A 78 -8.13 12.28 -10.40
N LEU A 79 -8.85 11.16 -10.45
CA LEU A 79 -8.29 9.81 -10.26
C LEU A 79 -7.17 9.51 -11.23
N LYS A 80 -7.26 10.00 -12.47
CA LYS A 80 -6.21 9.82 -13.47
C LYS A 80 -4.90 10.46 -13.01
N TRP A 81 -4.97 11.70 -12.51
CA TRP A 81 -3.79 12.42 -12.04
C TRP A 81 -3.27 11.85 -10.71
N LEU A 82 -4.15 11.45 -9.80
CA LEU A 82 -3.80 10.75 -8.56
C LEU A 82 -3.07 9.42 -8.84
N SER A 83 -3.54 8.64 -9.80
CA SER A 83 -2.92 7.37 -10.19
C SER A 83 -1.53 7.58 -10.81
N LEU A 84 -1.38 8.58 -11.68
CA LEU A 84 -0.07 8.96 -12.24
C LEU A 84 0.89 9.48 -11.18
N ASN A 85 0.38 10.26 -10.22
CA ASN A 85 1.15 10.74 -9.08
C ASN A 85 1.63 9.58 -8.20
N TRP A 86 0.76 8.60 -7.95
CA TRP A 86 1.12 7.39 -7.21
C TRP A 86 2.25 6.60 -7.89
N LEU A 87 2.20 6.42 -9.21
CA LEU A 87 3.29 5.77 -9.95
C LEU A 87 4.60 6.56 -9.88
N ALA A 88 4.53 7.89 -10.02
CA ALA A 88 5.69 8.75 -9.88
C ALA A 88 6.29 8.70 -8.45
N MET A 89 5.44 8.54 -7.44
CA MET A 89 5.86 8.38 -6.04
C MET A 89 6.59 7.05 -5.82
N ILE A 90 6.07 5.94 -6.36
CA ILE A 90 6.74 4.63 -6.29
C ILE A 90 8.10 4.71 -6.96
N SER A 91 8.14 5.25 -8.20
CA SER A 91 9.38 5.40 -8.95
C SER A 91 10.42 6.23 -8.19
N PHE A 92 9.99 7.33 -7.57
CA PHE A 92 10.86 8.17 -6.74
C PHE A 92 11.42 7.41 -5.55
N ILE A 93 10.58 6.77 -4.73
CA ILE A 93 11.01 6.06 -3.52
C ILE A 93 11.97 4.92 -3.86
N VAL A 94 11.61 4.09 -4.85
CA VAL A 94 12.42 2.95 -5.27
C VAL A 94 13.77 3.43 -5.79
N SER A 95 13.78 4.44 -6.67
CA SER A 95 15.03 4.96 -7.24
C SER A 95 15.91 5.64 -6.20
N SER A 96 15.33 6.35 -5.23
CA SER A 96 16.09 6.93 -4.11
C SER A 96 16.71 5.86 -3.22
N LEU A 97 15.96 4.80 -2.89
CA LEU A 97 16.45 3.69 -2.06
C LEU A 97 17.61 2.96 -2.74
N PHE A 98 17.42 2.57 -4.01
CA PHE A 98 18.47 1.88 -4.77
C PHE A 98 19.65 2.79 -5.12
N GLY A 99 19.40 4.07 -5.40
CA GLY A 99 20.45 5.06 -5.65
C GLY A 99 21.35 5.27 -4.43
N LEU A 100 20.75 5.41 -3.25
CA LEU A 100 21.49 5.47 -1.99
C LEU A 100 22.26 4.17 -1.71
N GLY A 101 21.62 3.01 -1.92
CA GLY A 101 22.28 1.71 -1.77
C GLY A 101 23.49 1.57 -2.67
N LYS A 102 23.38 1.95 -3.95
CA LYS A 102 24.48 1.91 -4.92
C LYS A 102 25.58 2.93 -4.64
N LEU A 103 25.23 4.09 -4.08
CA LEU A 103 26.19 5.08 -3.64
C LEU A 103 27.06 4.55 -2.49
N ILE A 104 26.44 3.88 -1.50
CA ILE A 104 27.16 3.26 -0.37
C ILE A 104 28.08 2.14 -0.85
N LEU A 105 27.66 1.39 -1.88
CA LEU A 105 28.46 0.34 -2.51
C LEU A 105 29.55 0.86 -3.46
N LEU A 106 29.75 2.19 -3.54
CA LEU A 106 30.72 2.86 -4.42
C LEU A 106 30.51 2.60 -5.93
N GLU A 107 29.31 2.18 -6.32
CA GLU A 107 28.91 2.01 -7.73
C GLU A 107 28.35 3.33 -8.30
N PHE A 108 29.24 4.30 -8.55
CA PHE A 108 28.85 5.67 -8.94
C PHE A 108 28.02 5.76 -10.22
N THR A 109 28.30 4.92 -11.24
CA THR A 109 27.54 4.91 -12.49
C THR A 109 26.08 4.48 -12.26
N ALA A 110 25.88 3.39 -11.52
CA ALA A 110 24.54 2.91 -11.19
C ALA A 110 23.81 3.90 -10.28
N ALA A 111 24.49 4.43 -9.25
CA ALA A 111 23.94 5.45 -8.37
C ALA A 111 23.47 6.69 -9.16
N GLY A 112 24.26 7.18 -10.10
CA GLY A 112 23.90 8.31 -10.97
C GLY A 112 22.64 8.06 -11.78
N THR A 113 22.47 6.86 -12.35
CA THR A 113 21.24 6.52 -13.09
C THR A 113 19.99 6.53 -12.21
N TYR A 114 20.08 5.92 -11.02
CA TYR A 114 18.97 5.91 -10.07
C TYR A 114 18.62 7.31 -9.55
N PHE A 115 19.62 8.14 -9.25
CA PHE A 115 19.36 9.53 -8.87
C PHE A 115 18.77 10.36 -10.02
N GLY A 116 19.17 10.10 -11.28
CA GLY A 116 18.55 10.71 -12.45
C GLY A 116 17.05 10.37 -12.55
N ILE A 117 16.69 9.10 -12.37
CA ILE A 117 15.29 8.65 -12.35
C ILE A 117 14.54 9.27 -11.16
N ALA A 118 15.16 9.37 -9.99
CA ALA A 118 14.55 10.01 -8.83
C ALA A 118 14.25 11.49 -9.10
N ILE A 119 15.16 12.24 -9.71
CA ILE A 119 14.94 13.65 -10.06
C ILE A 119 13.80 13.80 -11.08
N LEU A 120 13.78 12.97 -12.13
CA LEU A 120 12.69 12.96 -13.12
C LEU A 120 11.34 12.63 -12.47
N SER A 121 11.32 11.64 -11.57
CA SER A 121 10.12 11.25 -10.83
C SER A 121 9.64 12.36 -9.88
N ALA A 122 10.57 13.08 -9.23
CA ALA A 122 10.25 14.24 -8.40
C ALA A 122 9.67 15.40 -9.22
N PHE A 123 10.16 15.62 -10.44
CA PHE A 123 9.58 16.60 -11.35
C PHE A 123 8.16 16.19 -11.80
N ALA A 124 7.98 14.93 -12.19
CA ALA A 124 6.68 14.37 -12.56
C ALA A 124 5.66 14.49 -11.41
N LEU A 125 6.07 14.16 -10.18
CA LEU A 125 5.27 14.35 -8.96
C LEU A 125 4.81 15.81 -8.81
N ARG A 126 5.73 16.78 -8.93
CA ARG A 126 5.35 18.21 -8.85
C ARG A 126 4.34 18.62 -9.91
N VAL A 127 4.48 18.11 -11.13
CA VAL A 127 3.56 18.42 -12.23
C VAL A 127 2.19 17.77 -12.00
N PHE A 128 2.15 16.51 -11.57
CA PHE A 128 0.89 15.80 -11.32
C PHE A 128 0.16 16.32 -10.09
N LEU A 129 0.87 16.65 -9.00
CA LEU A 129 0.29 17.27 -7.81
C LEU A 129 -0.36 18.62 -8.12
N LYS A 130 0.24 19.45 -8.98
CA LYS A 130 -0.39 20.71 -9.42
C LYS A 130 -1.67 20.51 -10.22
N LYS A 131 -1.84 19.34 -10.84
CA LYS A 131 -3.04 19.00 -11.62
C LYS A 131 -4.12 18.31 -10.78
N THR A 132 -3.78 17.87 -9.57
CA THR A 132 -4.73 17.31 -8.62
C THR A 132 -5.23 18.40 -7.69
N ASN A 133 -6.55 18.57 -7.56
CA ASN A 133 -7.17 19.62 -6.73
C ASN A 133 -7.29 19.20 -5.25
N ILE A 134 -6.33 18.39 -4.77
CA ILE A 134 -6.34 17.80 -3.41
C ILE A 134 -6.34 18.89 -2.34
N PHE A 135 -5.71 20.03 -2.65
CA PHE A 135 -5.79 21.26 -1.87
C PHE A 135 -6.83 22.18 -2.51
N GLY A 136 -8.10 21.83 -2.37
CA GLY A 136 -9.17 22.79 -2.56
C GLY A 136 -8.98 23.92 -1.56
N SER A 137 -8.25 24.97 -1.95
CA SER A 137 -8.53 26.29 -1.43
C SER A 137 -9.97 26.57 -1.82
N ASN A 138 -10.82 26.80 -0.81
CA ASN A 138 -12.02 27.60 -0.99
C ASN A 138 -11.68 28.90 -1.73
#